data_AF-A0A2T5PAC0-F1
#
_entry.id   AF-A0A2T5PAC0-F1
#
_cell.length_a   1.000
_cell.length_b   1.000
_cell.length_c   1.000
_cell.angle_alpha   90.00
_cell.angle_beta   90.00
_cell.angle_gamma   90.00
#
_symmetry.space_group_name_H-M   'P 1'
#
loop_
_entity.id
_entity.type
_entity.pdbx_description
1 polymer ?
#
loop_
_entity_poly.entity_id
_entity_poly.type
_entity_poly.pdbx_seq_one_letter_code
_entity_poly.pdbx_strand_id
1 'polypeptide(L)'
;MLEEGLLADLVTELPNAIRLQRLVQTLRERFQCGAVGLLRLDEGALRPVAAVGLVHEALGRRFEVASHPRLAAILASREPTWFEPDSRLPDPYDGLLDERAGEPLPVHDCMGASLWLEGRLWGALTLDALHAGTFDERARRDLQRYTLLIEAAVRVTRLEQDNRALRQSHGPAGSQALPGPQEILGQSPAISELLGELAVVADSELPVLLLGETGVGKELFAHWLHQHSRRRDKPLVHVNCAALPESLAESELFGHVKGAFSGASSERPGRFEAANGGTLFLDEVGELPLAVQAKLLRALQNGEIQRLGADKPRTVDVRIIAATNRQLRDSVGAGHFRADLYHRLSVYPVHIPPLRERGNDLLILAGHFLELNRARLGLRSVRLAPAAERALLAYSWPGNVRELEHVISRAALKLLSRGASRSEILTLEAELLDLDSVAPARPRAAPAAASGTAPTLREAVDDCQRECIHQALQQADGNWASAARLLEVDPSNLHKLARRLGLK
;
A
#
# COMPACT_ATOMS: atom_id res chain seq x y z
N MET A 1 19.18 -27.59 -24.45
CA MET A 1 18.90 -27.55 -22.99
C MET A 1 18.15 -26.29 -22.55
N LEU A 2 18.71 -25.07 -22.57
CA LEU A 2 17.98 -23.88 -22.08
C LEU A 2 16.75 -23.49 -22.94
N GLU A 3 16.87 -23.60 -24.27
CA GLU A 3 15.73 -23.42 -25.21
C GLU A 3 14.63 -24.47 -25.01
N GLU A 4 15.02 -25.72 -24.72
CA GLU A 4 14.08 -26.82 -24.47
C GLU A 4 13.32 -26.61 -23.16
N GLY A 5 13.95 -26.02 -22.14
CA GLY A 5 13.30 -25.66 -20.87
C GLY A 5 12.23 -24.58 -21.04
N LEU A 6 12.53 -23.51 -21.77
CA LEU A 6 11.55 -22.46 -22.07
C LEU A 6 10.39 -22.98 -22.90
N LEU A 7 10.66 -23.81 -23.91
CA LEU A 7 9.63 -24.45 -24.73
C LEU A 7 8.78 -25.43 -23.91
N ALA A 8 9.38 -26.18 -22.99
CA ALA A 8 8.66 -27.08 -22.09
C ALA A 8 7.73 -26.31 -21.13
N ASP A 9 8.16 -25.16 -20.62
CA ASP A 9 7.35 -24.28 -19.76
C ASP A 9 6.12 -23.70 -20.49
N LEU A 10 6.13 -23.61 -21.83
CA LEU A 10 4.96 -23.21 -22.63
C LEU A 10 3.88 -24.28 -22.71
N VAL A 11 4.27 -25.56 -22.62
CA VAL A 11 3.37 -26.71 -22.74
C VAL A 11 2.95 -27.25 -21.37
N THR A 12 3.58 -26.75 -20.30
CA THR A 12 3.30 -27.15 -18.92
C THR A 12 2.34 -26.17 -18.26
N GLU A 13 1.35 -26.69 -17.53
CA GLU A 13 0.48 -25.86 -16.70
C GLU A 13 1.26 -25.34 -15.49
N LEU A 14 1.55 -24.04 -15.50
CA LEU A 14 2.27 -23.34 -14.42
C LEU A 14 1.47 -22.13 -13.96
N PRO A 15 1.61 -21.70 -12.70
CA PRO A 15 1.17 -20.38 -12.29
C PRO A 15 1.87 -19.30 -13.13
N ASN A 16 1.10 -18.31 -13.58
CA ASN A 16 1.57 -17.30 -14.53
C ASN A 16 2.83 -16.56 -14.07
N ALA A 17 2.86 -16.16 -12.80
CA ALA A 17 4.02 -15.51 -12.20
C ALA A 17 5.28 -16.41 -12.22
N ILE A 18 5.11 -17.71 -11.99
CA ILE A 18 6.22 -18.68 -12.00
C ILE A 18 6.79 -18.82 -13.42
N ARG A 19 5.93 -18.90 -14.44
CA ARG A 19 6.38 -19.00 -15.84
C ARG A 19 7.21 -17.79 -16.25
N LEU A 20 6.73 -16.58 -15.96
CA LEU A 20 7.45 -15.35 -16.30
C LEU A 20 8.75 -15.21 -15.48
N GLN A 21 8.75 -15.65 -14.22
CA GLN A 21 9.95 -15.64 -13.38
C GLN A 21 11.03 -16.61 -13.89
N ARG A 22 10.65 -17.83 -14.29
CA ARG A 22 11.57 -18.80 -14.91
C ARG A 22 12.13 -18.31 -16.24
N LEU A 23 11.30 -17.61 -17.02
CA LEU A 23 11.72 -16.98 -18.27
C LEU A 23 12.86 -15.98 -18.03
N VAL A 24 12.68 -15.02 -17.12
CA VAL A 24 13.73 -14.02 -16.84
C VAL A 24 14.99 -14.66 -16.23
N GLN A 25 14.84 -15.70 -15.41
CA GLN A 25 15.98 -16.45 -14.85
C GLN A 25 16.80 -17.16 -15.94
N THR A 26 16.12 -17.82 -16.88
CA THR A 26 16.78 -18.50 -18.01
C THR A 26 17.50 -17.51 -18.92
N LEU A 27 16.89 -16.33 -19.16
CA LEU A 27 17.54 -15.25 -19.91
C LEU A 27 18.79 -14.73 -19.19
N ARG A 28 18.74 -14.56 -17.87
CA ARG A 28 19.91 -14.13 -17.08
C ARG A 28 21.09 -15.08 -17.27
N GLU A 29 20.84 -16.38 -17.15
CA GLU A 29 21.84 -17.42 -17.33
C GLU A 29 22.38 -17.47 -18.78
N ARG A 30 21.49 -17.37 -19.77
CA ARG A 30 21.85 -17.42 -21.21
C ARG A 30 22.72 -16.24 -21.63
N PHE A 31 22.37 -15.04 -21.20
CA PHE A 31 23.05 -13.80 -21.58
C PHE A 31 24.18 -13.43 -20.61
N GLN A 32 24.40 -14.22 -19.56
CA GLN A 32 25.42 -13.99 -18.53
C GLN A 32 25.39 -12.57 -17.97
N CYS A 33 24.18 -12.04 -17.79
CA CYS A 33 23.95 -10.67 -17.36
C CYS A 33 23.62 -10.61 -15.86
N GLY A 34 23.77 -9.42 -15.28
CA GLY A 34 23.53 -9.19 -13.85
C GLY A 34 22.04 -9.15 -13.53
N ALA A 35 21.25 -8.53 -14.41
CA ALA A 35 19.81 -8.41 -14.23
C ALA A 35 19.02 -8.55 -15.54
N VAL A 36 17.79 -9.04 -15.41
CA VAL A 36 16.80 -9.10 -16.49
C VAL A 36 15.46 -8.60 -15.96
N GLY A 37 14.84 -7.65 -16.66
CA GLY A 37 13.52 -7.11 -16.36
C GLY A 37 12.53 -7.34 -17.50
N LEU A 38 11.42 -8.01 -17.22
CA LEU A 38 10.29 -8.10 -18.14
C LEU A 38 9.24 -7.07 -17.74
N LEU A 39 8.96 -6.12 -18.63
CA LEU A 39 8.14 -4.95 -18.35
C LEU A 39 6.90 -4.94 -19.26
N ARG A 40 5.72 -4.73 -18.70
CA ARG A 40 4.48 -4.49 -19.46
C ARG A 40 4.22 -2.99 -19.59
N LEU A 41 3.81 -2.54 -20.76
CA LEU A 41 3.42 -1.15 -21.02
C LEU A 41 1.93 -0.97 -20.69
N ASP A 42 1.64 -0.09 -19.74
CA ASP A 42 0.30 0.32 -19.33
C ASP A 42 0.22 1.85 -19.30
N GLU A 43 -0.65 2.46 -20.11
CA GLU A 43 -0.94 3.91 -20.11
C GLU A 43 0.30 4.84 -20.18
N GLY A 44 1.33 4.43 -20.92
CA GLY A 44 2.57 5.21 -21.07
C GLY A 44 3.60 5.02 -19.95
N ALA A 45 3.37 4.07 -19.04
CA ALA A 45 4.33 3.63 -18.05
C ALA A 45 4.66 2.14 -18.22
N LEU A 46 5.91 1.77 -17.94
CA LEU A 46 6.36 0.38 -17.91
C LEU A 46 6.33 -0.15 -16.48
N ARG A 47 5.65 -1.27 -16.26
CA ARG A 47 5.60 -1.97 -14.98
C ARG A 47 6.35 -3.30 -15.06
N PRO A 48 7.23 -3.65 -14.10
CA PRO A 48 7.82 -4.98 -14.08
C PRO A 48 6.76 -6.06 -13.79
N VAL A 49 6.75 -7.12 -14.60
CA VAL A 49 5.92 -8.31 -14.37
C VAL A 49 6.75 -9.51 -13.91
N ALA A 50 8.05 -9.51 -14.21
CA ALA A 50 9.02 -10.45 -13.69
C ALA A 50 10.40 -9.79 -13.73
N ALA A 51 11.25 -10.11 -12.77
CA ALA A 51 12.61 -9.58 -12.69
C ALA A 51 13.55 -10.54 -11.96
N VAL A 52 14.82 -10.56 -12.35
CA VAL A 52 15.88 -11.28 -11.63
C VAL A 52 17.14 -10.42 -11.59
N GLY A 53 17.87 -10.48 -10.48
CA GLY A 53 19.08 -9.67 -10.26
C GLY A 53 18.79 -8.19 -9.94
N LEU A 54 17.52 -7.85 -9.70
CA LEU A 54 17.07 -6.55 -9.26
C LEU A 54 16.59 -6.63 -7.80
N VAL A 55 16.81 -5.56 -7.04
CA VAL A 55 16.29 -5.41 -5.68
C VAL A 55 14.78 -5.65 -5.63
N HIS A 56 14.28 -6.23 -4.54
CA HIS A 56 12.89 -6.68 -4.42
C HIS A 56 11.86 -5.57 -4.67
N GLU A 57 12.19 -4.34 -4.27
CA GLU A 57 11.37 -3.16 -4.52
C GLU A 57 11.18 -2.85 -6.01
N ALA A 58 12.03 -3.35 -6.91
CA ALA A 58 11.94 -3.09 -8.34
C ALA A 58 10.58 -3.52 -8.93
N LEU A 59 10.03 -4.67 -8.48
CA LEU A 59 8.72 -5.17 -8.95
C LEU A 59 7.54 -4.21 -8.67
N GLY A 60 7.70 -3.34 -7.67
CA GLY A 60 6.72 -2.32 -7.32
C GLY A 60 6.73 -1.07 -8.19
N ARG A 61 7.83 -0.83 -8.92
CA ARG A 61 8.06 0.44 -9.62
C ARG A 61 7.13 0.60 -10.82
N ARG A 62 6.90 1.86 -11.19
CA ARG A 62 6.20 2.26 -12.41
C ARG A 62 7.08 3.27 -13.14
N PHE A 63 7.68 2.84 -14.24
CA PHE A 63 8.61 3.64 -15.01
C PHE A 63 7.85 4.40 -16.09
N GLU A 64 7.47 5.66 -15.81
CA GLU A 64 6.88 6.52 -16.83
C GLU A 64 7.85 6.69 -18.01
N VAL A 65 7.41 6.32 -19.23
CA VAL A 65 8.29 6.30 -20.41
C VAL A 65 8.86 7.68 -20.70
N ALA A 66 8.08 8.74 -20.45
CA ALA A 66 8.52 10.14 -20.61
C ALA A 66 9.69 10.52 -19.67
N SER A 67 9.80 9.86 -18.52
CA SER A 67 10.81 10.11 -17.49
C SER A 67 12.04 9.20 -17.61
N HIS A 68 12.02 8.22 -18.53
CA HIS A 68 13.04 7.17 -18.65
C HIS A 68 13.52 6.99 -20.10
N PRO A 69 14.59 7.69 -20.53
CA PRO A 69 14.97 7.78 -21.94
C PRO A 69 15.47 6.46 -22.54
N ARG A 70 16.16 5.60 -21.77
CA ARG A 70 16.57 4.27 -22.27
C ARG A 70 15.36 3.39 -22.58
N LEU A 71 14.35 3.40 -21.70
CA LEU A 71 13.11 2.66 -21.92
C LEU A 71 12.33 3.21 -23.12
N ALA A 72 12.26 4.54 -23.27
CA ALA A 72 11.65 5.17 -24.44
C ALA A 72 12.34 4.76 -25.76
N ALA A 73 13.68 4.70 -25.76
CA ALA A 73 14.45 4.27 -26.92
C ALA A 73 14.20 2.79 -27.26
N ILE A 74 14.13 1.90 -26.27
CA ILE A 74 13.78 0.48 -26.49
C ILE A 74 12.39 0.36 -27.13
N LEU A 75 11.39 1.08 -26.62
CA LEU A 75 10.02 1.02 -27.14
C LEU A 75 9.86 1.62 -28.54
N ALA A 76 10.73 2.55 -28.93
CA ALA A 76 10.70 3.20 -30.24
C ALA A 76 11.23 2.31 -31.38
N SER A 77 12.02 1.28 -31.05
CA SER A 77 12.61 0.35 -32.01
C SER A 77 11.85 -0.99 -32.03
N ARG A 78 11.77 -1.65 -33.18
CA ARG A 78 11.34 -3.07 -33.28
C ARG A 78 12.50 -4.06 -33.21
N GLU A 79 13.72 -3.57 -33.39
CA GLU A 79 14.93 -4.37 -33.25
C GLU A 79 15.52 -4.17 -31.85
N PRO A 80 16.25 -5.17 -31.32
CA PRO A 80 16.96 -5.02 -30.06
C PRO A 80 17.82 -3.76 -30.04
N THR A 81 17.65 -2.95 -29.01
CA THR A 81 18.40 -1.71 -28.78
C THR A 81 19.53 -1.98 -27.80
N TRP A 82 20.73 -1.58 -28.17
CA TRP A 82 21.92 -1.68 -27.34
C TRP A 82 22.40 -0.29 -26.93
N PHE A 83 22.77 -0.12 -25.67
CA PHE A 83 23.34 1.10 -25.12
C PHE A 83 24.80 0.84 -24.78
N GLU A 84 25.69 1.68 -25.34
CA GLU A 84 27.11 1.61 -25.06
C GLU A 84 27.40 1.84 -23.56
N PRO A 85 28.50 1.27 -23.03
CA PRO A 85 28.85 1.41 -21.62
C PRO A 85 29.02 2.84 -21.12
N ASP A 86 29.39 3.76 -22.00
CA ASP A 86 29.57 5.19 -21.73
C ASP A 86 28.30 6.03 -22.01
N SER A 87 27.16 5.39 -22.23
CA SER A 87 25.90 6.08 -22.55
C SER A 87 25.52 7.06 -21.45
N ARG A 88 25.38 8.33 -21.82
CA ARG A 88 25.00 9.44 -20.93
C ARG A 88 23.52 9.41 -20.51
N LEU A 89 22.72 8.50 -21.08
CA LEU A 89 21.32 8.37 -20.72
C LEU A 89 21.20 7.71 -19.33
N PRO A 90 20.43 8.29 -18.39
CA PRO A 90 20.16 7.67 -17.09
C PRO A 90 19.62 6.25 -17.24
N ASP A 91 20.16 5.30 -16.48
CA ASP A 91 19.68 3.93 -16.49
C ASP A 91 18.47 3.77 -15.55
N PRO A 92 17.36 3.13 -15.98
CA PRO A 92 16.21 2.87 -15.12
C PRO A 92 16.54 1.98 -13.90
N TYR A 93 17.63 1.23 -13.93
CA TYR A 93 18.12 0.35 -12.86
C TYR A 93 19.34 0.89 -12.12
N ASP A 94 19.71 2.16 -12.30
CA ASP A 94 20.78 2.80 -11.54
C ASP A 94 20.56 2.61 -10.02
N GLY A 95 21.42 1.80 -9.41
CA GLY A 95 21.35 1.45 -7.98
C GLY A 95 20.36 0.34 -7.63
N LEU A 96 19.70 -0.32 -8.60
CA LEU A 96 18.71 -1.38 -8.36
C LEU A 96 19.24 -2.79 -8.61
N LEU A 97 20.52 -2.95 -8.94
CA LEU A 97 21.14 -4.27 -9.12
C LEU A 97 21.50 -4.90 -7.77
N ASP A 98 21.11 -6.16 -7.56
CA ASP A 98 21.34 -6.89 -6.29
C ASP A 98 22.83 -7.04 -5.95
N GLU A 99 23.66 -7.36 -6.95
CA GLU A 99 25.09 -7.68 -6.77
C GLU A 99 25.96 -6.45 -6.46
N ARG A 100 25.48 -5.23 -6.76
CA ARG A 100 26.17 -3.95 -6.48
C ARG A 100 25.18 -2.92 -5.96
N ALA A 101 24.45 -3.30 -4.91
CA ALA A 101 23.50 -2.42 -4.29
C ALA A 101 24.17 -1.19 -3.64
N GLY A 102 24.39 -0.10 -4.39
CA GLY A 102 24.66 1.25 -3.84
C GLY A 102 25.82 2.00 -4.42
N GLU A 103 26.53 1.36 -5.34
CA GLU A 103 27.62 2.00 -6.05
C GLU A 103 27.07 2.55 -7.37
N PRO A 104 27.41 3.80 -7.74
CA PRO A 104 27.22 4.24 -9.11
C PRO A 104 28.00 3.28 -10.00
N LEU A 105 27.28 2.59 -10.86
CA LEU A 105 27.86 1.60 -11.75
C LEU A 105 28.76 2.35 -12.74
N PRO A 106 30.07 2.09 -12.73
CA PRO A 106 31.02 2.89 -13.50
C PRO A 106 30.92 2.61 -15.00
N VAL A 107 30.29 1.50 -15.41
CA VAL A 107 30.25 0.97 -16.78
C VAL A 107 29.02 0.05 -16.91
N HIS A 108 28.07 0.36 -17.80
CA HIS A 108 26.86 -0.45 -18.02
C HIS A 108 26.70 -0.91 -19.45
N ASP A 109 26.95 -2.19 -19.70
CA ASP A 109 26.52 -2.78 -20.95
C ASP A 109 25.03 -3.13 -20.83
N CYS A 110 24.16 -2.37 -21.51
CA CYS A 110 22.70 -2.50 -21.40
C CYS A 110 22.08 -2.80 -22.76
N MET A 111 21.14 -3.74 -22.78
CA MET A 111 20.44 -4.14 -23.99
C MET A 111 18.96 -4.35 -23.69
N GLY A 112 18.09 -4.06 -24.65
CA GLY A 112 16.66 -4.33 -24.49
C GLY A 112 15.96 -4.57 -25.82
N ALA A 113 14.74 -5.11 -25.75
CA ALA A 113 13.91 -5.37 -26.91
C ALA A 113 12.46 -4.96 -26.62
N SER A 114 11.82 -4.27 -27.57
CA SER A 114 10.38 -4.08 -27.55
C SER A 114 9.69 -5.42 -27.78
N LEU A 115 8.61 -5.70 -27.05
CA LEU A 115 7.83 -6.93 -27.20
C LEU A 115 6.47 -6.59 -27.81
N TRP A 116 6.08 -7.32 -28.84
CA TRP A 116 4.85 -7.11 -29.59
C TRP A 116 3.96 -8.36 -29.52
N LEU A 117 2.71 -8.18 -29.10
CA LEU A 117 1.71 -9.23 -29.12
C LEU A 117 0.63 -8.85 -30.12
N GLU A 118 0.39 -9.73 -31.10
CA GLU A 118 -0.67 -9.55 -32.09
C GLU A 118 -0.58 -8.21 -32.83
N GLY A 119 0.65 -7.78 -33.13
CA GLY A 119 0.94 -6.52 -33.82
C GLY A 119 0.83 -5.27 -32.97
N ARG A 120 0.54 -5.39 -31.66
CA ARG A 120 0.50 -4.28 -30.71
C ARG A 120 1.70 -4.32 -29.77
N LEU A 121 2.29 -3.15 -29.50
CA LEU A 121 3.36 -3.02 -28.52
C LEU A 121 2.81 -3.42 -27.15
N TRP A 122 3.40 -4.45 -26.55
CA TRP A 122 3.00 -4.99 -25.25
C TRP A 122 3.88 -4.48 -24.12
N GLY A 123 5.16 -4.27 -24.38
CA GLY A 123 6.12 -3.90 -23.34
C GLY A 123 7.57 -3.97 -23.79
N ALA A 124 8.47 -4.17 -22.84
CA ALA A 124 9.91 -4.25 -23.08
C ALA A 124 10.56 -5.37 -22.27
N LEU A 125 11.61 -5.95 -22.82
CA LEU A 125 12.60 -6.73 -22.08
C LEU A 125 13.86 -5.89 -21.92
N THR A 126 14.45 -5.89 -20.73
CA THR A 126 15.72 -5.24 -20.43
C THR A 126 16.71 -6.25 -19.87
N LEU A 127 17.99 -6.09 -20.23
CA LEU A 127 19.12 -6.85 -19.73
C LEU A 127 20.23 -5.86 -19.36
N ASP A 128 20.79 -6.00 -18.16
CA ASP A 128 21.87 -5.16 -17.66
C ASP A 128 23.03 -6.04 -17.19
N ALA A 129 24.24 -5.71 -17.65
CA ALA A 129 25.45 -6.40 -17.28
C ALA A 129 26.46 -5.46 -16.58
N LEU A 130 27.09 -5.99 -15.53
CA LEU A 130 28.06 -5.28 -14.68
C LEU A 130 29.43 -5.06 -15.33
N HIS A 131 29.67 -5.62 -16.52
CA HIS A 131 30.94 -5.61 -17.23
C HIS A 131 30.73 -5.09 -18.65
N ALA A 132 31.59 -4.18 -19.12
CA ALA A 132 31.58 -3.76 -20.53
C ALA A 132 31.92 -4.94 -21.45
N GLY A 133 31.22 -5.01 -22.58
CA GLY A 133 31.48 -5.99 -23.63
C GLY A 133 30.78 -7.33 -23.42
N THR A 134 29.87 -7.43 -22.45
CA THR A 134 29.01 -8.60 -22.27
C THR A 134 28.03 -8.76 -23.44
N PHE A 135 27.54 -7.68 -24.03
CA PHE A 135 26.58 -7.71 -25.14
C PHE A 135 27.23 -7.43 -26.50
N ASP A 136 28.00 -8.42 -26.96
CA ASP A 136 28.58 -8.46 -28.30
C ASP A 136 27.52 -8.63 -29.42
N GLU A 137 27.96 -8.61 -30.67
CA GLU A 137 27.07 -8.78 -31.83
C GLU A 137 26.38 -10.16 -31.86
N ARG A 138 26.96 -11.17 -31.21
CA ARG A 138 26.31 -12.48 -31.05
C ARG A 138 25.16 -12.38 -30.05
N ALA A 139 25.35 -11.74 -28.91
CA ALA A 139 24.30 -11.52 -27.92
C ALA A 139 23.11 -10.76 -28.51
N ARG A 140 23.36 -9.72 -29.33
CA ARG A 140 22.29 -8.97 -30.00
C ARG A 140 21.48 -9.84 -30.96
N ARG A 141 22.16 -10.65 -31.78
CA ARG A 141 21.50 -11.60 -32.70
C ARG A 141 20.74 -12.69 -31.94
N ASP A 142 21.29 -13.17 -30.83
CA ASP A 142 20.61 -14.14 -29.98
C ASP A 142 19.35 -13.51 -29.37
N LEU A 143 19.41 -12.30 -28.80
CA LEU A 143 18.25 -11.61 -28.25
C LEU A 143 17.14 -11.43 -29.30
N GLN A 144 17.50 -11.08 -30.54
CA GLN A 144 16.55 -10.98 -31.64
C GLN A 144 15.81 -12.31 -31.89
N ARG A 145 16.51 -13.45 -31.81
CA ARG A 145 15.88 -14.78 -31.96
C ARG A 145 15.00 -15.14 -30.77
N TYR A 146 15.46 -14.87 -29.55
CA TYR A 146 14.70 -15.16 -28.33
C TYR A 146 13.47 -14.27 -28.19
N THR A 147 13.44 -13.09 -28.81
CA THR A 147 12.31 -12.15 -28.73
C THR A 147 10.98 -12.82 -29.10
N LEU A 148 10.95 -13.62 -30.16
CA LEU A 148 9.75 -14.37 -30.56
C LEU A 148 9.33 -15.41 -29.52
N LEU A 149 10.28 -16.08 -28.88
CA LEU A 149 10.00 -17.06 -27.82
C LEU A 149 9.46 -16.37 -26.56
N ILE A 150 10.02 -15.21 -26.21
CA ILE A 150 9.56 -14.36 -25.11
C ILE A 150 8.13 -13.88 -25.36
N GLU A 151 7.85 -13.35 -26.55
CA GLU A 151 6.51 -12.95 -26.98
C GLU A 151 5.53 -14.12 -26.92
N ALA A 152 5.93 -15.31 -27.36
CA ALA A 152 5.12 -16.52 -27.25
C ALA A 152 4.84 -16.89 -25.79
N ALA A 153 5.83 -16.83 -24.90
CA ALA A 153 5.67 -17.10 -23.47
C ALA A 153 4.71 -16.13 -22.79
N VAL A 154 4.84 -14.84 -23.08
CA VAL A 154 3.93 -13.80 -22.59
C VAL A 154 2.52 -14.03 -23.13
N ARG A 155 2.38 -14.35 -24.43
CA ARG A 155 1.09 -14.62 -25.05
C ARG A 155 0.39 -15.83 -24.45
N VAL A 156 1.08 -16.95 -24.27
CA VAL A 156 0.55 -18.17 -23.64
C VAL A 156 0.08 -17.86 -22.22
N THR A 157 0.89 -17.12 -21.46
CA THR A 157 0.53 -16.69 -20.10
C THR A 157 -0.74 -15.86 -20.07
N ARG A 158 -0.89 -14.91 -21.00
CA ARG A 158 -2.11 -14.10 -21.14
C ARG A 158 -3.31 -14.96 -21.54
N LEU A 159 -3.16 -15.85 -22.51
CA LEU A 159 -4.25 -16.71 -22.96
C LEU A 159 -4.74 -17.66 -21.86
N GLU A 160 -3.83 -18.19 -21.04
CA GLU A 160 -4.22 -19.00 -19.87
C GLU A 160 -4.93 -18.17 -18.79
N GLN A 161 -4.49 -16.93 -18.56
CA GLN A 161 -5.21 -16.00 -17.68
C GLN A 161 -6.63 -15.76 -18.18
N ASP A 162 -6.76 -15.39 -19.46
CA ASP A 162 -8.05 -15.13 -20.09
C ASP A 162 -8.91 -16.41 -20.07
N ASN A 163 -8.36 -17.59 -20.33
CA ASN A 163 -9.09 -18.85 -20.29
C ASN A 163 -9.54 -19.23 -18.87
N ARG A 164 -8.69 -19.05 -17.86
CA ARG A 164 -9.05 -19.25 -16.45
C ARG A 164 -10.15 -18.29 -16.03
N ALA A 165 -10.03 -17.01 -16.38
CA ALA A 165 -11.06 -16.01 -16.16
C ALA A 165 -12.38 -16.43 -16.82
N LEU A 166 -12.35 -16.80 -18.11
CA LEU A 166 -13.51 -17.26 -18.87
C LEU A 166 -14.15 -18.55 -18.29
N ARG A 167 -13.35 -19.51 -17.83
CA ARG A 167 -13.86 -20.74 -17.18
C ARG A 167 -14.52 -20.44 -15.84
N GLN A 168 -14.01 -19.44 -15.11
CA GLN A 168 -14.59 -18.97 -13.86
C GLN A 168 -15.83 -18.10 -14.11
N SER A 169 -15.90 -17.40 -15.24
CA SER A 169 -17.00 -16.52 -15.64
C SER A 169 -17.87 -17.13 -16.75
N HIS A 170 -18.83 -17.99 -16.40
CA HIS A 170 -20.02 -18.20 -17.24
C HIS A 170 -20.99 -17.00 -17.11
N GLY A 171 -20.53 -15.82 -17.57
CA GLY A 171 -21.24 -14.54 -17.69
C GLY A 171 -20.51 -13.64 -18.70
N PRO A 172 -21.20 -12.75 -19.45
CA PRO A 172 -20.68 -12.21 -20.71
C PRO A 172 -19.51 -11.25 -20.49
N ALA A 173 -18.41 -11.54 -21.19
CA ALA A 173 -17.22 -10.73 -21.26
C ALA A 173 -17.50 -9.36 -21.90
N GLY A 174 -17.12 -8.30 -21.18
CA GLY A 174 -16.99 -6.96 -21.74
C GLY A 174 -15.72 -6.32 -21.20
N SER A 175 -14.85 -5.89 -22.11
CA SER A 175 -13.71 -4.95 -21.93
C SER A 175 -12.79 -5.12 -20.71
N GLN A 176 -11.55 -5.51 -20.98
CA GLN A 176 -10.39 -5.09 -20.17
C GLN A 176 -10.45 -3.55 -20.03
N ALA A 177 -10.91 -3.09 -18.87
CA ALA A 177 -10.95 -1.68 -18.55
C ALA A 177 -9.52 -1.21 -18.26
N LEU A 178 -9.21 -0.06 -18.83
CA LEU A 178 -8.00 0.74 -18.68
C LEU A 178 -7.61 0.88 -17.19
N PRO A 179 -6.37 0.54 -16.78
CA PRO A 179 -5.92 0.72 -15.41
C PRO A 179 -5.58 2.20 -15.16
N GLY A 180 -6.54 2.95 -14.62
CA GLY A 180 -6.31 4.28 -14.05
C GLY A 180 -5.44 4.27 -12.78
N PRO A 181 -5.16 5.43 -12.17
CA PRO A 181 -4.18 5.68 -11.10
C PRO A 181 -4.44 5.02 -9.72
N GLN A 182 -5.22 3.94 -9.65
CA GLN A 182 -5.68 3.25 -8.43
C GLN A 182 -5.58 1.71 -8.56
N GLU A 183 -4.40 1.20 -8.94
CA GLU A 183 -4.15 -0.25 -9.03
C GLU A 183 -3.84 -0.85 -7.64
N ILE A 184 -4.39 -2.03 -7.35
CA ILE A 184 -4.05 -2.80 -6.15
C ILE A 184 -2.71 -3.50 -6.39
N LEU A 185 -1.67 -3.11 -5.65
CA LEU A 185 -0.35 -3.71 -5.73
C LEU A 185 -0.18 -4.83 -4.70
N GLY A 186 0.20 -6.00 -5.19
CA GLY A 186 0.51 -7.17 -4.37
C GLY A 186 0.44 -8.46 -5.18
N GLN A 187 1.25 -9.44 -4.80
CA GLN A 187 1.27 -10.78 -5.37
C GLN A 187 1.15 -11.85 -4.28
N SER A 188 0.95 -11.45 -3.02
CA SER A 188 0.76 -12.41 -1.93
C SER A 188 -0.47 -13.29 -2.17
N PRO A 189 -0.46 -14.53 -1.64
CA PRO A 189 -1.63 -15.40 -1.68
C PRO A 189 -2.87 -14.73 -1.09
N ALA A 190 -2.71 -13.99 0.02
CA ALA A 190 -3.80 -13.28 0.69
C ALA A 190 -4.47 -12.22 -0.22
N ILE A 191 -3.68 -11.43 -0.96
CA ILE A 191 -4.24 -10.47 -1.92
C ILE A 191 -4.84 -11.17 -3.13
N SER A 192 -4.21 -12.25 -3.63
CA SER A 192 -4.70 -13.00 -4.78
C SER A 192 -6.03 -13.68 -4.51
N GLU A 193 -6.18 -14.31 -3.34
CA GLU A 193 -7.44 -14.92 -2.88
C GLU A 193 -8.54 -13.88 -2.70
N LEU A 194 -8.22 -12.76 -2.06
CA LEU A 194 -9.14 -11.63 -1.88
C LEU A 194 -9.64 -11.06 -3.21
N LEU A 195 -8.75 -10.87 -4.19
CA LEU A 195 -9.15 -10.39 -5.53
C LEU A 195 -10.02 -11.42 -6.25
N GLY A 196 -9.75 -12.72 -6.09
CA GLY A 196 -10.59 -13.80 -6.61
C GLY A 196 -11.99 -13.79 -6.01
N GLU A 197 -12.10 -13.62 -4.69
CA GLU A 197 -13.37 -13.47 -3.97
C GLU A 197 -14.15 -12.24 -4.44
N LEU A 198 -13.48 -11.09 -4.51
CA LEU A 198 -14.09 -9.84 -4.98
C LEU A 198 -14.56 -9.93 -6.44
N ALA A 199 -13.86 -10.67 -7.30
CA ALA A 199 -14.26 -10.88 -8.69
C ALA A 199 -15.64 -11.55 -8.78
N VAL A 200 -15.87 -12.59 -7.98
CA VAL A 200 -17.17 -13.30 -7.94
C VAL A 200 -18.29 -12.36 -7.47
N VAL A 201 -18.00 -11.51 -6.49
CA VAL A 201 -19.00 -10.61 -5.88
C VAL A 201 -19.27 -9.38 -6.73
N ALA A 202 -18.32 -8.98 -7.57
CA ALA A 202 -18.45 -7.85 -8.49
C ALA A 202 -19.66 -8.01 -9.43
N ASP A 203 -19.96 -9.23 -9.86
CA ASP A 203 -21.10 -9.56 -10.73
C ASP A 203 -22.46 -9.55 -10.03
N SER A 204 -22.50 -9.45 -8.71
CA SER A 204 -23.73 -9.39 -7.90
C SER A 204 -24.14 -7.95 -7.59
N GLU A 205 -25.43 -7.73 -7.30
CA GLU A 205 -25.96 -6.46 -6.79
C GLU A 205 -25.98 -6.39 -5.25
N LEU A 206 -25.37 -7.37 -4.57
CA LEU A 206 -25.39 -7.46 -3.12
C LEU A 206 -24.57 -6.33 -2.47
N PRO A 207 -25.00 -5.81 -1.30
CA PRO A 207 -24.17 -4.94 -0.48
C PRO A 207 -22.89 -5.66 -0.04
N VAL A 208 -21.75 -4.98 -0.21
CA VAL A 208 -20.44 -5.49 0.21
C VAL A 208 -19.91 -4.66 1.37
N LEU A 209 -19.46 -5.33 2.43
CA LEU A 209 -18.87 -4.69 3.61
C LEU A 209 -17.36 -4.99 3.67
N LEU A 210 -16.54 -4.00 3.35
CA LEU A 210 -15.10 -4.05 3.43
C LEU A 210 -14.64 -3.79 4.88
N LEU A 211 -14.08 -4.82 5.51
CA LEU A 211 -13.52 -4.79 6.85
C LEU A 211 -12.00 -4.70 6.77
N GLY A 212 -11.39 -3.85 7.58
CA GLY A 212 -9.94 -3.82 7.68
C GLY A 212 -9.44 -2.58 8.42
N GLU A 213 -8.23 -2.68 8.94
CA GLU A 213 -7.59 -1.60 9.70
C GLU A 213 -7.53 -0.28 8.91
N THR A 214 -7.27 0.82 9.63
CA THR A 214 -7.04 2.11 8.95
C THR A 214 -5.78 2.03 8.08
N GLY A 215 -5.83 2.63 6.89
CA GLY A 215 -4.69 2.71 5.98
C GLY A 215 -4.38 1.45 5.16
N VAL A 216 -5.20 0.40 5.19
CA VAL A 216 -5.01 -0.82 4.35
C VAL A 216 -5.36 -0.64 2.88
N GLY A 217 -5.98 0.50 2.51
CA GLY A 217 -6.40 0.83 1.15
C GLY A 217 -7.83 0.41 0.79
N LYS A 218 -8.78 0.40 1.74
CA LYS A 218 -10.19 0.00 1.52
C LYS A 218 -10.85 0.70 0.32
N GLU A 219 -10.51 1.97 0.11
CA GLU A 219 -10.98 2.75 -1.05
C GLU A 219 -10.57 2.12 -2.39
N LEU A 220 -9.34 1.60 -2.52
CA LEU A 220 -8.88 0.94 -3.75
C LEU A 220 -9.69 -0.32 -4.06
N PHE A 221 -10.01 -1.11 -3.03
CA PHE A 221 -10.85 -2.30 -3.18
C PHE A 221 -12.30 -1.94 -3.56
N ALA A 222 -12.84 -0.84 -3.03
CA ALA A 222 -14.16 -0.36 -3.42
C ALA A 222 -14.21 0.10 -4.89
N HIS A 223 -13.19 0.84 -5.34
CA HIS A 223 -13.05 1.25 -6.74
C HIS A 223 -12.89 0.04 -7.66
N TRP A 224 -12.03 -0.92 -7.28
CA TRP A 224 -11.83 -2.16 -8.02
C TRP A 224 -13.15 -2.93 -8.18
N LEU A 225 -13.90 -3.09 -7.09
CA LEU A 225 -15.18 -3.79 -7.10
C LEU A 225 -16.21 -3.12 -8.03
N HIS A 226 -16.26 -1.79 -8.04
CA HIS A 226 -17.12 -1.03 -8.94
C HIS A 226 -16.72 -1.21 -10.42
N GLN A 227 -15.42 -1.09 -10.74
CA GLN A 227 -14.90 -1.25 -12.11
C GLN A 227 -15.16 -2.65 -12.70
N HIS A 228 -15.21 -3.67 -11.85
CA HIS A 228 -15.48 -5.05 -12.25
C HIS A 228 -16.97 -5.42 -12.16
N SER A 229 -17.84 -4.46 -11.86
CA SER A 229 -19.28 -4.70 -11.74
C SER A 229 -20.07 -4.41 -13.01
N ARG A 230 -21.33 -4.85 -13.01
CA ARG A 230 -22.34 -4.46 -14.01
C ARG A 230 -22.59 -2.95 -14.08
N ARG A 231 -22.20 -2.20 -13.04
CA ARG A 231 -22.36 -0.74 -12.92
C ARG A 231 -21.06 0.04 -13.21
N ARG A 232 -20.02 -0.57 -13.77
CA ARG A 232 -18.72 0.09 -14.04
C ARG A 232 -18.78 1.36 -14.88
N ASP A 233 -19.77 1.47 -15.78
CA ASP A 233 -19.99 2.63 -16.66
C ASP A 233 -20.95 3.65 -16.03
N LYS A 234 -21.33 3.45 -14.76
CA LYS A 234 -22.24 4.28 -13.96
C LYS A 234 -21.45 5.03 -12.88
N PRO A 235 -21.99 6.08 -12.26
CA PRO A 235 -21.25 6.83 -11.25
C PRO A 235 -20.90 5.97 -10.03
N LEU A 236 -19.65 6.09 -9.57
CA LEU A 236 -19.22 5.72 -8.22
C LEU A 236 -19.20 6.99 -7.36
N VAL A 237 -20.14 7.10 -6.42
CA VAL A 237 -20.21 8.24 -5.51
C VAL A 237 -19.58 7.82 -4.18
N HIS A 238 -18.51 8.52 -3.78
CA HIS A 238 -17.85 8.31 -2.50
C HIS A 238 -18.39 9.27 -1.44
N VAL A 239 -18.62 8.73 -0.24
CA VAL A 239 -18.96 9.49 0.97
C VAL A 239 -18.12 8.97 2.14
N ASN A 240 -17.33 9.86 2.72
CA ASN A 240 -16.62 9.57 3.96
C ASN A 240 -17.52 9.96 5.15
N CYS A 241 -17.87 8.99 5.98
CA CYS A 241 -18.75 9.16 7.14
C CYS A 241 -18.02 9.59 8.41
N ALA A 242 -16.71 9.83 8.36
CA ALA A 242 -15.91 10.16 9.53
C ALA A 242 -16.33 11.50 10.16
N ALA A 243 -16.68 11.45 11.45
CA ALA A 243 -16.85 12.59 12.37
C ALA A 243 -17.66 13.80 11.83
N LEU A 244 -18.60 13.57 10.90
CA LEU A 244 -19.51 14.61 10.44
C LEU A 244 -20.56 14.88 11.53
N PRO A 245 -20.84 16.15 11.86
CA PRO A 245 -22.01 16.52 12.65
C PRO A 245 -23.28 15.90 12.04
N GLU A 246 -24.22 15.47 12.89
CA GLU A 246 -25.42 14.73 12.46
C GLU A 246 -26.18 15.40 11.31
N SER A 247 -26.43 16.72 11.42
CA SER A 247 -27.12 17.48 10.38
C SER A 247 -26.38 17.52 9.04
N LEU A 248 -25.04 17.56 9.06
CA LEU A 248 -24.21 17.52 7.85
C LEU A 248 -24.17 16.12 7.24
N ALA A 249 -24.07 15.08 8.07
CA ALA A 249 -24.12 13.69 7.61
C ALA A 249 -25.45 13.39 6.91
N GLU A 250 -26.57 13.79 7.52
CA GLU A 250 -27.88 13.63 6.89
C GLU A 250 -28.00 14.43 5.59
N SER A 251 -27.56 15.70 5.59
CA SER A 251 -27.62 16.57 4.42
C SER A 251 -26.77 16.06 3.26
N GLU A 252 -25.56 15.56 3.51
CA GLU A 252 -24.71 14.97 2.45
C GLU A 252 -25.36 13.70 1.91
N LEU A 253 -25.80 12.77 2.75
CA LEU A 253 -26.35 11.49 2.29
C LEU A 253 -27.69 11.66 1.56
N PHE A 254 -28.64 12.37 2.17
CA PHE A 254 -30.04 12.40 1.72
C PHE A 254 -30.45 13.72 1.04
N GLY A 255 -29.64 14.77 1.14
CA GLY A 255 -29.96 16.08 0.57
C GLY A 255 -30.92 16.88 1.45
N HIS A 256 -31.09 18.16 1.16
CA HIS A 256 -31.95 19.07 1.92
C HIS A 256 -32.71 20.03 1.02
N VAL A 257 -33.85 20.52 1.51
CA VAL A 257 -34.55 21.67 0.92
C VAL A 257 -34.08 22.97 1.54
N LYS A 258 -34.35 24.09 0.85
CA LYS A 258 -34.06 25.43 1.38
C LYS A 258 -34.74 25.62 2.74
N GLY A 259 -33.97 26.07 3.73
CA GLY A 259 -34.47 26.31 5.10
C GLY A 259 -34.54 25.08 6.02
N ALA A 260 -34.01 23.92 5.61
CA ALA A 260 -34.05 22.71 6.43
C ALA A 260 -33.25 22.80 7.75
N PHE A 261 -32.19 23.62 7.79
CA PHE A 261 -31.39 23.90 8.99
C PHE A 261 -30.67 25.26 8.87
N SER A 262 -30.09 25.76 9.96
CA SER A 262 -29.31 27.00 9.96
C SER A 262 -28.11 26.90 9.01
N GLY A 263 -28.17 27.62 7.87
CA GLY A 263 -27.17 27.57 6.80
C GLY A 263 -27.68 26.98 5.47
N ALA A 264 -28.87 26.35 5.45
CA ALA A 264 -29.51 25.79 4.26
C ALA A 264 -30.09 26.87 3.32
N SER A 265 -29.20 27.65 2.70
CA SER A 265 -29.55 28.81 1.87
C SER A 265 -30.16 28.43 0.51
N SER A 266 -29.83 27.25 0.01
CA SER A 266 -30.33 26.65 -1.23
C SER A 266 -30.74 25.20 -1.00
N GLU A 267 -31.52 24.61 -1.89
CA GLU A 267 -31.71 23.15 -1.89
C GLU A 267 -30.49 22.44 -2.50
N ARG A 268 -30.23 21.20 -2.06
CA ARG A 268 -29.12 20.38 -2.58
C ARG A 268 -29.50 18.90 -2.63
N PRO A 269 -29.28 18.20 -3.77
CA PRO A 269 -29.49 16.76 -3.84
C PRO A 269 -28.48 16.00 -2.98
N GLY A 270 -28.92 14.88 -2.41
CA GLY A 270 -28.06 14.00 -1.61
C GLY A 270 -27.17 13.09 -2.46
N ARG A 271 -26.21 12.43 -1.81
CA ARG A 271 -25.30 11.45 -2.44
C ARG A 271 -26.03 10.21 -2.94
N PHE A 272 -27.12 9.80 -2.28
CA PHE A 272 -27.99 8.74 -2.79
C PHE A 272 -28.65 9.11 -4.12
N GLU A 273 -29.09 10.36 -4.30
CA GLU A 273 -29.64 10.84 -5.58
C GLU A 273 -28.56 10.89 -6.66
N ALA A 274 -27.35 11.35 -6.30
CA ALA A 274 -26.22 11.40 -7.23
C ALA A 274 -25.75 10.00 -7.67
N ALA A 275 -25.91 8.99 -6.81
CA ALA A 275 -25.53 7.61 -7.08
C ALA A 275 -26.64 6.78 -7.75
N ASN A 276 -27.79 7.38 -8.07
CA ASN A 276 -28.93 6.66 -8.62
C ASN A 276 -28.56 5.96 -9.95
N GLY A 277 -28.82 4.65 -10.04
CA GLY A 277 -28.40 3.77 -11.13
C GLY A 277 -26.92 3.37 -11.10
N GLY A 278 -26.16 3.79 -10.09
CA GLY A 278 -24.72 3.56 -9.93
C GLY A 278 -24.38 2.91 -8.59
N THR A 279 -23.21 3.26 -8.04
CA THR A 279 -22.69 2.69 -6.79
C THR A 279 -22.41 3.81 -5.79
N LEU A 280 -22.82 3.61 -4.54
CA LEU A 280 -22.48 4.49 -3.41
C LEU A 280 -21.48 3.77 -2.51
N PHE A 281 -20.30 4.37 -2.35
CA PHE A 281 -19.25 3.92 -1.44
C PHE A 281 -19.32 4.72 -0.14
N LEU A 282 -19.62 4.04 0.96
CA LEU A 282 -19.72 4.59 2.31
C LEU A 282 -18.46 4.21 3.10
N ASP A 283 -17.51 5.13 3.23
CA ASP A 283 -16.30 4.91 4.04
C ASP A 283 -16.56 5.27 5.51
N GLU A 284 -15.92 4.52 6.42
CA GLU A 284 -16.08 4.60 7.87
C GLU A 284 -17.55 4.59 8.36
N VAL A 285 -18.38 3.67 7.83
CA VAL A 285 -19.82 3.56 8.16
C VAL A 285 -20.10 3.36 9.65
N GLY A 286 -19.13 2.83 10.40
CA GLY A 286 -19.21 2.65 11.85
C GLY A 286 -19.16 3.95 12.68
N GLU A 287 -18.88 5.09 12.04
CA GLU A 287 -18.89 6.42 12.66
C GLU A 287 -20.24 7.14 12.51
N LEU A 288 -21.20 6.57 11.80
CA LEU A 288 -22.49 7.23 11.54
C LEU A 288 -23.33 7.38 12.83
N PRO A 289 -23.95 8.56 13.06
CA PRO A 289 -24.93 8.73 14.14
C PRO A 289 -26.16 7.82 14.00
N LEU A 290 -26.74 7.41 15.13
CA LEU A 290 -27.89 6.47 15.17
C LEU A 290 -29.12 6.96 14.36
N ALA A 291 -29.37 8.26 14.32
CA ALA A 291 -30.47 8.84 13.53
C ALA A 291 -30.25 8.64 12.02
N VAL A 292 -29.01 8.87 11.57
CA VAL A 292 -28.59 8.65 10.18
C VAL A 292 -28.66 7.16 9.83
N GLN A 293 -28.25 6.28 10.75
CA GLN A 293 -28.33 4.83 10.58
C GLN A 293 -29.78 4.36 10.31
N ALA A 294 -30.77 4.95 11.00
CA ALA A 294 -32.18 4.61 10.77
C ALA A 294 -32.68 5.01 9.37
N LYS A 295 -32.23 6.17 8.85
CA LYS A 295 -32.54 6.60 7.48
C LYS A 295 -31.82 5.76 6.43
N LEU A 296 -30.55 5.41 6.69
CA LEU A 296 -29.76 4.53 5.83
C LEU A 296 -30.42 3.15 5.69
N LEU A 297 -30.96 2.61 6.79
CA LEU A 297 -31.70 1.36 6.77
C LEU A 297 -32.90 1.40 5.80
N ARG A 298 -33.67 2.50 5.79
CA ARG A 298 -34.82 2.67 4.88
C ARG A 298 -34.36 2.72 3.42
N ALA A 299 -33.27 3.44 3.14
CA ALA A 299 -32.68 3.49 1.81
C ALA A 299 -32.24 2.11 1.32
N LEU A 300 -31.63 1.29 2.20
CA LEU A 300 -31.20 -0.07 1.89
C LEU A 300 -32.35 -1.07 1.68
N GLN A 301 -33.45 -0.91 2.43
CA GLN A 301 -34.57 -1.86 2.38
C GLN A 301 -35.52 -1.59 1.22
N ASN A 302 -35.87 -0.32 0.99
CA ASN A 302 -36.94 0.07 0.07
C ASN A 302 -36.44 0.88 -1.13
N GLY A 303 -35.17 1.29 -1.14
CA GLY A 303 -34.67 2.30 -2.07
C GLY A 303 -35.24 3.69 -1.80
N GLU A 304 -35.92 3.91 -0.68
CA GLU A 304 -36.59 5.18 -0.37
C GLU A 304 -35.69 6.11 0.43
N ILE A 305 -35.51 7.33 -0.06
CA ILE A 305 -34.80 8.42 0.60
C ILE A 305 -35.71 9.63 0.78
N GLN A 306 -35.45 10.42 1.82
CA GLN A 306 -36.21 11.63 2.12
C GLN A 306 -35.23 12.77 2.42
N ARG A 307 -35.36 13.87 1.68
CA ARG A 307 -34.56 15.09 1.93
C ARG A 307 -34.93 15.70 3.28
N LEU A 308 -33.96 16.31 3.97
CA LEU A 308 -34.26 17.06 5.19
C LEU A 308 -35.21 18.20 4.86
N GLY A 309 -36.28 18.33 5.65
CA GLY A 309 -37.31 19.35 5.48
C GLY A 309 -38.32 19.08 4.35
N ALA A 310 -38.27 17.92 3.69
CA ALA A 310 -39.26 17.51 2.69
C ALA A 310 -40.07 16.30 3.19
N ASP A 311 -41.37 16.28 2.97
CA ASP A 311 -42.24 15.14 3.33
C ASP A 311 -42.32 14.06 2.25
N LYS A 312 -41.94 14.39 1.01
CA LYS A 312 -42.09 13.49 -0.13
C LYS A 312 -40.89 12.54 -0.24
N PRO A 313 -41.07 11.21 -0.09
CA PRO A 313 -40.01 10.25 -0.34
C PRO A 313 -39.67 10.18 -1.84
N ARG A 314 -38.44 9.78 -2.14
CA ARG A 314 -37.93 9.54 -3.49
C ARG A 314 -37.33 8.14 -3.54
N THR A 315 -37.57 7.41 -4.61
CA THR A 315 -36.99 6.09 -4.83
C THR A 315 -35.71 6.20 -5.64
N VAL A 316 -34.65 5.52 -5.20
CA VAL A 316 -33.36 5.41 -5.88
C VAL A 316 -32.94 3.94 -5.97
N ASP A 317 -32.22 3.59 -7.03
CA ASP A 317 -31.60 2.28 -7.21
C ASP A 317 -30.09 2.42 -7.09
N VAL A 318 -29.52 2.01 -5.95
CA VAL A 318 -28.10 2.23 -5.63
C VAL A 318 -27.49 0.94 -5.09
N ARG A 319 -26.41 0.49 -5.72
CA ARG A 319 -25.56 -0.57 -5.15
C ARG A 319 -24.69 0.01 -4.05
N ILE A 320 -24.58 -0.68 -2.93
CA ILE A 320 -23.87 -0.18 -1.74
C ILE A 320 -22.56 -0.96 -1.54
N ILE A 321 -21.47 -0.21 -1.39
CA ILE A 321 -20.20 -0.70 -0.86
C ILE A 321 -19.96 0.07 0.42
N ALA A 322 -19.79 -0.61 1.54
CA ALA A 322 -19.50 0.02 2.82
C ALA A 322 -18.11 -0.39 3.31
N ALA A 323 -17.41 0.49 4.00
CA ALA A 323 -16.12 0.21 4.62
C ALA A 323 -16.10 0.67 6.08
N THR A 324 -15.33 -0.03 6.91
CA THR A 324 -15.15 0.33 8.32
C THR A 324 -13.86 -0.27 8.86
N ASN A 325 -13.19 0.45 9.75
CA ASN A 325 -12.12 -0.10 10.60
C ASN A 325 -12.61 -0.63 11.96
N ARG A 326 -13.86 -0.33 12.34
CA ARG A 326 -14.46 -0.75 13.60
C ARG A 326 -15.06 -2.14 13.50
N GLN A 327 -15.02 -2.86 14.63
CA GLN A 327 -15.80 -4.08 14.81
C GLN A 327 -17.28 -3.73 15.02
N LEU A 328 -18.06 -3.75 13.92
CA LEU A 328 -19.47 -3.36 13.97
C LEU A 328 -20.29 -4.23 14.94
N ARG A 329 -19.93 -5.52 15.07
CA ARG A 329 -20.59 -6.43 16.01
C ARG A 329 -20.49 -5.96 17.46
N ASP A 330 -19.33 -5.45 17.87
CA ASP A 330 -19.12 -4.92 19.21
C ASP A 330 -19.82 -3.57 19.37
N SER A 331 -19.85 -2.76 18.31
CA SER A 331 -20.58 -1.49 18.27
C SER A 331 -22.09 -1.69 18.43
N VAL A 332 -22.64 -2.81 17.93
CA VAL A 332 -24.03 -3.22 18.17
C VAL A 332 -24.25 -3.57 19.64
N GLY A 333 -23.36 -4.37 20.23
CA GLY A 333 -23.43 -4.72 21.66
C GLY A 333 -23.36 -3.51 22.58
N ALA A 334 -22.60 -2.48 22.19
CA ALA A 334 -22.47 -1.22 22.91
C ALA A 334 -23.59 -0.19 22.62
N GLY A 335 -24.55 -0.49 21.74
CA GLY A 335 -25.65 0.41 21.39
C GLY A 335 -25.26 1.59 20.48
N HIS A 336 -24.04 1.62 19.94
CA HIS A 336 -23.57 2.65 19.01
C HIS A 336 -23.92 2.34 17.55
N PHE A 337 -24.33 1.11 17.26
CA PHE A 337 -24.72 0.68 15.92
C PHE A 337 -25.99 -0.16 15.98
N ARG A 338 -26.89 0.03 15.01
CA ARG A 338 -28.15 -0.73 14.98
C ARG A 338 -27.93 -2.13 14.41
N ALA A 339 -28.50 -3.14 15.09
CA ALA A 339 -28.41 -4.54 14.67
C ALA A 339 -29.05 -4.79 13.29
N ASP A 340 -30.20 -4.16 13.02
CA ASP A 340 -30.93 -4.30 11.75
C ASP A 340 -30.13 -3.78 10.54
N LEU A 341 -29.48 -2.63 10.70
CA LEU A 341 -28.57 -2.06 9.70
C LEU A 341 -27.34 -2.95 9.49
N TYR A 342 -26.74 -3.46 10.57
CA TYR A 342 -25.59 -4.37 10.49
C TYR A 342 -25.92 -5.60 9.61
N HIS A 343 -27.08 -6.23 9.81
CA HIS A 343 -27.48 -7.38 9.01
C HIS A 343 -27.74 -7.05 7.53
N ARG A 344 -28.08 -5.80 7.19
CA ARG A 344 -28.28 -5.35 5.80
C ARG A 344 -27.00 -4.90 5.11
N LEU A 345 -26.01 -4.41 5.84
CA LEU A 345 -24.70 -4.06 5.30
C LEU A 345 -23.77 -5.27 5.21
N SER A 346 -23.79 -6.14 6.22
CA SER A 346 -22.94 -7.33 6.31
C SER A 346 -23.48 -8.53 5.51
N VAL A 347 -24.08 -8.28 4.34
CA VAL A 347 -24.56 -9.34 3.45
C VAL A 347 -23.39 -10.12 2.88
N TYR A 348 -22.34 -9.42 2.46
CA TYR A 348 -21.08 -10.01 2.05
C TYR A 348 -19.89 -9.28 2.72
N PRO A 349 -19.43 -9.73 3.89
CA PRO A 349 -18.29 -9.15 4.58
C PRO A 349 -16.98 -9.65 3.97
N VAL A 350 -16.10 -8.73 3.60
CA VAL A 350 -14.79 -9.03 3.02
C VAL A 350 -13.70 -8.45 3.91
N HIS A 351 -12.76 -9.28 4.35
CA HIS A 351 -11.65 -8.84 5.19
C HIS A 351 -10.43 -8.50 4.34
N ILE A 352 -9.98 -7.25 4.43
CA ILE A 352 -8.77 -6.78 3.76
C ILE A 352 -7.59 -6.96 4.74
N PRO A 353 -6.60 -7.80 4.41
CA PRO A 353 -5.51 -8.12 5.32
C PRO A 353 -4.65 -6.88 5.59
N PRO A 354 -4.21 -6.67 6.84
CA PRO A 354 -3.25 -5.64 7.18
C PRO A 354 -1.90 -5.89 6.52
N LEU A 355 -1.08 -4.86 6.39
CA LEU A 355 0.17 -4.89 5.62
C LEU A 355 1.15 -5.97 6.12
N ARG A 356 1.23 -6.16 7.43
CA ARG A 356 2.06 -7.19 8.09
C ARG A 356 1.72 -8.64 7.68
N GLU A 357 0.50 -8.88 7.22
CA GLU A 357 0.04 -10.21 6.77
C GLU A 357 0.27 -10.44 5.27
N ARG A 358 0.73 -9.41 4.53
CA ARG A 358 0.95 -9.49 3.07
C ARG A 358 2.37 -9.93 2.67
N GLY A 359 3.24 -10.19 3.64
CA GLY A 359 4.61 -10.66 3.40
C GLY A 359 5.43 -9.73 2.49
N ASN A 360 5.94 -10.27 1.38
CA ASN A 360 6.81 -9.54 0.44
C ASN A 360 6.10 -8.42 -0.34
N ASP A 361 4.76 -8.36 -0.32
CA ASP A 361 4.01 -7.25 -0.92
C ASP A 361 4.40 -5.90 -0.30
N LEU A 362 4.90 -5.90 0.93
CA LEU A 362 5.43 -4.72 1.58
C LEU A 362 6.55 -4.08 0.75
N LEU A 363 7.52 -4.87 0.29
CA LEU A 363 8.65 -4.36 -0.49
C LEU A 363 8.20 -3.90 -1.89
N ILE A 364 7.20 -4.57 -2.47
CA ILE A 364 6.56 -4.14 -3.71
C ILE A 364 5.90 -2.77 -3.52
N LEU A 365 5.12 -2.59 -2.45
CA LEU A 365 4.52 -1.29 -2.12
C LEU A 365 5.59 -0.23 -1.85
N ALA A 366 6.68 -0.59 -1.16
CA ALA A 366 7.78 0.32 -0.90
C ALA A 366 8.44 0.82 -2.19
N GLY A 367 8.69 -0.09 -3.14
CA GLY A 367 9.19 0.24 -4.47
C GLY A 367 8.32 1.20 -5.25
N HIS A 368 7.00 1.03 -5.16
CA HIS A 368 6.05 1.97 -5.77
C HIS A 368 6.21 3.39 -5.20
N PHE A 369 6.23 3.53 -3.87
CA PHE A 369 6.37 4.82 -3.22
C PHE A 369 7.75 5.45 -3.43
N LEU A 370 8.81 4.66 -3.58
CA LEU A 370 10.14 5.14 -3.93
C LEU A 370 10.15 5.76 -5.32
N GLU A 371 9.58 5.09 -6.32
CA GLU A 371 9.51 5.64 -7.68
C GLU A 371 8.62 6.88 -7.76
N LEU A 372 7.50 6.90 -7.03
CA LEU A 372 6.64 8.07 -6.91
C LEU A 372 7.40 9.27 -6.30
N ASN A 373 8.18 9.03 -5.24
CA ASN A 373 9.01 10.07 -4.62
C ASN A 373 10.19 10.48 -5.52
N ARG A 374 10.78 9.54 -6.28
CA ARG A 374 11.83 9.82 -7.26
C ARG A 374 11.34 10.85 -8.29
N ALA A 375 10.19 10.58 -8.89
CA ALA A 375 9.58 11.46 -9.87
C ALA A 375 9.17 12.80 -9.25
N ARG A 376 8.46 12.77 -8.11
CA ARG A 376 7.95 13.98 -7.42
C ARG A 376 9.07 14.91 -6.96
N LEU A 377 10.19 14.37 -6.49
CA LEU A 377 11.31 15.14 -5.95
C LEU A 377 12.42 15.41 -6.97
N GLY A 378 12.27 14.95 -8.22
CA GLY A 378 13.24 15.13 -9.30
C GLY A 378 14.58 14.44 -9.02
N LEU A 379 14.54 13.24 -8.43
CA LEU A 379 15.73 12.48 -8.06
C LEU A 379 16.20 11.64 -9.26
N ARG A 380 17.52 11.45 -9.38
CA ARG A 380 18.08 10.48 -10.33
C ARG A 380 17.61 9.07 -10.00
N SER A 381 17.84 8.63 -8.76
CA SER A 381 17.41 7.32 -8.25
C SER A 381 17.25 7.38 -6.73
N VAL A 382 16.30 6.61 -6.19
CA VAL A 382 16.12 6.41 -4.74
C VAL A 382 15.78 4.95 -4.49
N ARG A 383 16.30 4.36 -3.41
CA ARG A 383 16.18 2.93 -3.12
C ARG A 383 16.33 2.62 -1.63
N LEU A 384 16.04 1.39 -1.21
CA LEU A 384 16.30 0.90 0.14
C LEU A 384 17.68 0.24 0.28
N ALA A 385 18.32 0.45 1.43
CA ALA A 385 19.44 -0.39 1.85
C ALA A 385 18.92 -1.77 2.34
N PRO A 386 19.72 -2.85 2.28
CA PRO A 386 19.32 -4.16 2.82
C PRO A 386 18.98 -4.15 4.32
N ALA A 387 19.58 -3.24 5.10
CA ALA A 387 19.19 -3.02 6.50
C ALA A 387 17.81 -2.36 6.62
N ALA A 388 17.48 -1.42 5.73
CA ALA A 388 16.19 -0.76 5.66
C ALA A 388 15.08 -1.74 5.24
N GLU A 389 15.31 -2.61 4.25
CA GLU A 389 14.35 -3.65 3.86
C GLU A 389 14.00 -4.57 5.04
N ARG A 390 15.01 -5.05 5.76
CA ARG A 390 14.80 -5.88 6.96
C ARG A 390 14.04 -5.14 8.05
N ALA A 391 14.35 -3.87 8.26
CA ALA A 391 13.66 -3.03 9.25
C ALA A 391 12.18 -2.84 8.87
N LEU A 392 11.88 -2.59 7.59
CA LEU A 392 10.52 -2.48 7.09
C LEU A 392 9.72 -3.79 7.27
N LEU A 393 10.32 -4.94 6.95
CA LEU A 393 9.68 -6.26 7.11
C LEU A 393 9.43 -6.63 8.58
N ALA A 394 10.28 -6.17 9.51
CA ALA A 394 10.14 -6.45 10.93
C ALA A 394 9.11 -5.57 11.65
N TYR A 395 8.72 -4.44 11.04
CA TYR A 395 7.80 -3.48 11.65
C TYR A 395 6.34 -3.93 11.59
N SER A 396 5.53 -3.54 12.57
CA SER A 396 4.13 -4.01 12.70
C SER A 396 3.11 -3.26 11.85
N TRP A 397 3.47 -2.07 11.34
CA TRP A 397 2.64 -1.23 10.46
C TRP A 397 1.24 -0.91 11.01
N PRO A 398 1.11 -0.26 12.18
CA PRO A 398 -0.19 0.12 12.75
C PRO A 398 -1.01 1.04 11.83
N GLY A 399 -0.38 1.86 10.99
CA GLY A 399 -1.03 2.68 9.97
C GLY A 399 -1.01 2.10 8.56
N ASN A 400 -0.59 0.83 8.42
CA ASN A 400 -0.59 0.05 7.18
C ASN A 400 0.05 0.78 5.99
N VAL A 401 -0.56 0.72 4.81
CA VAL A 401 0.00 1.26 3.55
C VAL A 401 0.15 2.78 3.61
N ARG A 402 -0.78 3.49 4.26
CA ARG A 402 -0.71 4.95 4.45
C ARG A 402 0.51 5.35 5.28
N GLU A 403 0.85 4.58 6.30
CA GLU A 403 2.07 4.81 7.08
C GLU A 403 3.32 4.53 6.26
N LEU A 404 3.36 3.44 5.50
CA LEU A 404 4.47 3.11 4.60
C LEU A 404 4.77 4.24 3.61
N GLU A 405 3.73 4.78 2.96
CA GLU A 405 3.87 5.93 2.05
C GLU A 405 4.54 7.12 2.75
N HIS A 406 4.07 7.47 3.95
CA HIS A 406 4.62 8.59 4.72
C HIS A 406 6.05 8.33 5.18
N VAL A 407 6.36 7.12 5.66
CA VAL A 407 7.71 6.74 6.09
C VAL A 407 8.71 6.91 4.96
N ILE A 408 8.41 6.36 3.78
CA ILE A 408 9.30 6.45 2.61
C ILE A 408 9.46 7.90 2.15
N SER A 409 8.35 8.65 2.07
CA SER A 409 8.38 10.05 1.63
C SER A 409 9.19 10.92 2.60
N ARG A 410 9.02 10.72 3.91
CA ARG A 410 9.81 11.42 4.94
C ARG A 410 11.28 11.05 4.87
N ALA A 411 11.61 9.77 4.70
CA ALA A 411 13.00 9.30 4.59
C ALA A 411 13.72 9.93 3.39
N ALA A 412 13.06 9.98 2.22
CA ALA A 412 13.60 10.64 1.03
C ALA A 412 13.84 12.15 1.26
N LEU A 413 12.91 12.86 1.90
CA LEU A 413 13.08 14.27 2.24
C LEU A 413 14.18 14.52 3.28
N LYS A 414 14.30 13.65 4.29
CA LYS A 414 15.37 13.73 5.30
C LYS A 414 16.75 13.62 4.66
N LEU A 415 16.89 12.72 3.69
CA LEU A 415 18.15 12.53 2.98
C LEU A 415 18.56 13.81 2.20
N LEU A 416 17.61 14.44 1.52
CA LEU A 416 17.84 15.73 0.85
C LEU A 416 18.17 16.86 1.84
N SER A 417 17.48 16.90 2.98
CA SER A 417 17.76 17.85 4.07
C SER A 417 19.18 17.72 4.63
N ARG A 418 19.74 16.51 4.65
CA ARG A 418 21.13 16.24 5.06
C ARG A 418 22.18 16.60 3.98
N GLY A 419 21.76 17.20 2.87
CA GLY A 419 22.66 17.69 1.82
C GLY A 419 22.92 16.72 0.68
N ALA A 420 22.17 15.62 0.58
CA ALA A 420 22.33 14.68 -0.53
C ALA A 420 21.97 15.33 -1.87
N SER A 421 22.77 15.08 -2.90
CA SER A 421 22.54 15.66 -4.22
C SER A 421 21.44 14.91 -4.96
N ARG A 422 20.54 15.64 -5.64
CA ARG A 422 19.50 15.04 -6.50
C ARG A 422 20.06 14.28 -7.70
N SER A 423 21.30 14.56 -8.10
CA SER A 423 21.99 13.90 -9.21
C SER A 423 22.63 12.56 -8.83
N GLU A 424 22.63 12.20 -7.55
CA GLU A 424 23.21 10.96 -7.02
C GLU A 424 22.14 9.88 -6.83
N ILE A 425 22.61 8.64 -6.64
CA ILE A 425 21.76 7.51 -6.27
C ILE A 425 21.54 7.59 -4.76
N LEU A 426 20.31 7.88 -4.36
CA LEU A 426 19.95 8.05 -2.96
C LEU A 426 19.58 6.70 -2.32
N THR A 427 20.34 6.28 -1.31
CA THR A 427 20.06 5.05 -0.55
C THR A 427 19.43 5.40 0.79
N LEU A 428 18.23 4.88 1.06
CA LEU A 428 17.55 5.02 2.34
C LEU A 428 18.07 3.95 3.32
N GLU A 429 18.85 4.39 4.29
CA GLU A 429 19.30 3.58 5.42
C GLU A 429 18.20 3.40 6.48
N ALA A 430 18.34 2.37 7.33
CA ALA A 430 17.33 2.02 8.34
C ALA A 430 17.06 3.18 9.32
N GLU A 431 18.09 3.95 9.68
CA GLU A 431 18.00 5.08 10.60
C GLU A 431 17.22 6.27 10.02
N LEU A 432 17.02 6.32 8.70
CA LEU A 432 16.24 7.36 8.04
C LEU A 432 14.73 7.08 8.06
N LEU A 433 14.33 5.83 8.36
CA LEU A 433 12.93 5.41 8.37
C LEU A 433 12.20 5.79 9.67
N ASP A 434 12.94 6.04 10.76
CA ASP A 434 12.43 6.35 12.11
C ASP A 434 11.35 5.39 12.66
N LEU A 435 11.42 4.10 12.31
CA LEU A 435 10.38 3.12 12.65
C LEU A 435 10.19 2.96 14.18
N ASP A 436 11.25 3.18 14.97
CA ASP A 436 11.20 3.11 16.44
C ASP A 436 10.44 4.27 17.10
N SER A 437 10.23 5.38 16.38
CA SER A 437 9.58 6.59 16.93
C SER A 437 8.05 6.55 16.88
N VAL A 438 7.45 5.57 16.17
CA VAL A 438 6.01 5.51 15.89
C VAL A 438 5.36 4.22 16.40
N ALA A 439 6.07 3.40 17.19
CA ALA A 439 5.37 2.39 17.98
C ALA A 439 4.31 3.14 18.83
N PRO A 440 3.00 2.80 18.75
CA PRO A 440 2.08 3.28 19.76
C PRO A 440 2.73 2.87 21.06
N ALA A 441 3.05 3.84 21.91
CA ALA A 441 3.59 3.57 23.22
C ALA A 441 2.70 2.47 23.78
N ARG A 442 3.22 1.23 23.87
CA ARG A 442 2.58 0.22 24.71
C ARG A 442 2.31 0.99 25.98
N PRO A 443 1.05 1.11 26.45
CA PRO A 443 0.81 1.77 27.71
C PRO A 443 1.75 1.04 28.65
N ARG A 444 2.83 1.73 29.05
CA ARG A 444 3.88 1.18 29.89
C ARG A 444 3.08 0.69 31.06
N ALA A 445 2.99 -0.63 31.21
CA ALA A 445 2.01 -1.27 32.06
C ALA A 445 2.02 -0.47 33.36
N ALA A 446 0.94 0.27 33.61
CA ALA A 446 0.77 0.90 34.90
C ALA A 446 0.95 -0.25 35.87
N PRO A 447 1.90 -0.17 36.82
CA PRO A 447 2.08 -1.26 37.78
C PRO A 447 0.69 -1.51 38.35
N ALA A 448 0.24 -2.76 38.25
CA ALA A 448 -1.11 -3.18 38.57
C ALA A 448 -1.52 -2.49 39.87
N ALA A 449 -2.40 -1.49 39.77
CA ALA A 449 -2.96 -0.83 40.91
C ALA A 449 -3.82 -1.90 41.59
N ALA A 450 -3.24 -2.54 42.59
CA ALA A 450 -3.97 -3.31 43.56
C ALA A 450 -5.14 -2.44 44.02
N SER A 451 -6.33 -2.99 43.89
CA SER A 451 -7.58 -2.48 44.45
C SER A 451 -7.35 -1.91 45.85
N GLY A 452 -7.32 -0.58 45.95
CA GLY A 452 -7.15 0.19 47.17
C GLY A 452 -7.35 1.66 46.85
N THR A 453 -8.02 2.40 47.73
CA THR A 453 -8.25 3.85 47.65
C THR A 453 -6.99 4.58 47.19
N ALA A 454 -7.13 5.51 46.23
CA ALA A 454 -6.01 6.27 45.69
C ALA A 454 -5.17 6.87 46.85
N PRO A 455 -3.84 6.71 46.85
CA PRO A 455 -3.00 7.21 47.92
C PRO A 455 -3.19 8.72 48.05
N THR A 456 -3.18 9.20 49.28
CA THR A 456 -3.22 10.65 49.52
C THR A 456 -2.00 11.29 48.85
N LEU A 457 -2.10 12.56 48.44
CA LEU A 457 -1.00 13.29 47.82
C LEU A 457 0.30 13.20 48.65
N ARG A 458 0.17 13.12 49.98
CA ARG A 458 1.29 12.96 50.89
C ARG A 458 1.99 11.60 50.75
N GLU A 459 1.23 10.52 50.66
CA GLU A 459 1.77 9.17 50.47
C GLU A 459 2.45 9.04 49.11
N ALA A 460 1.82 9.57 48.05
CA ALA A 460 2.41 9.55 46.70
C ALA A 460 3.73 10.34 46.63
N VAL A 461 3.82 11.48 47.31
CA VAL A 461 5.05 12.28 47.39
C VAL A 461 6.12 11.57 48.24
N ASP A 462 5.74 10.97 49.37
CA ASP A 462 6.69 10.23 50.22
C ASP A 462 7.22 8.97 49.50
N ASP A 463 6.41 8.28 48.72
CA ASP A 463 6.83 7.12 47.89
C ASP A 463 7.81 7.54 46.78
N CYS A 464 7.49 8.63 46.08
CA CYS A 464 8.39 9.20 45.06
C CYS A 464 9.73 9.64 45.67
N GLN A 465 9.69 10.27 46.86
CA GLN A 465 10.91 10.65 47.59
C GLN A 465 11.73 9.41 47.98
N ARG A 466 11.10 8.32 48.43
CA ARG A 466 11.82 7.08 48.76
C ARG A 466 12.53 6.49 47.54
N GLU A 467 11.84 6.44 46.41
CA GLU A 467 12.39 5.90 45.16
C GLU A 467 13.60 6.73 44.67
N CYS A 468 13.49 8.06 44.66
CA CYS A 468 14.59 8.93 44.27
C CYS A 468 15.82 8.78 45.19
N ILE A 469 15.61 8.67 46.50
CA ILE A 469 16.70 8.46 47.46
C ILE A 469 17.36 7.09 47.24
N HIS A 470 16.56 6.06 46.98
CA HIS A 470 17.07 4.71 46.75
C HIS A 470 17.91 4.62 45.47
N GLN A 471 17.44 5.22 44.37
CA GLN A 471 18.17 5.28 43.10
C GLN A 471 19.47 6.09 43.23
N ALA A 472 19.44 7.23 43.92
CA ALA A 472 20.64 8.03 44.16
C ALA A 472 21.66 7.30 45.04
N LEU A 473 21.21 6.50 46.03
CA LEU A 473 22.09 5.67 46.84
C LEU A 473 22.69 4.51 46.06
N GLN A 474 21.93 3.88 45.16
CA GLN A 474 22.45 2.84 44.27
C GLN A 474 23.52 3.41 43.32
N GLN A 475 23.28 4.59 42.73
CA GLN A 475 24.27 5.25 41.87
C GLN A 475 25.50 5.75 42.64
N ALA A 476 25.37 5.98 43.94
CA ALA A 476 26.44 6.43 44.82
C ALA A 476 27.11 5.30 45.61
N ASP A 477 26.85 4.02 45.27
CA ASP A 477 27.35 2.83 45.97
C ASP A 477 27.16 2.89 47.50
N GLY A 478 26.01 3.38 47.95
CA GLY A 478 25.66 3.50 49.37
C GLY A 478 26.25 4.72 50.09
N ASN A 479 26.98 5.61 49.40
CA ASN A 479 27.54 6.83 50.00
C ASN A 479 26.52 7.97 50.05
N TRP A 480 26.01 8.24 51.25
CA TRP A 480 25.00 9.28 51.50
C TRP A 480 25.44 10.71 51.15
N ALA A 481 26.72 11.05 51.29
CA ALA A 481 27.21 12.40 50.96
C ALA A 481 27.34 12.62 49.44
N SER A 482 27.50 11.54 48.67
CA SER A 482 27.48 11.58 47.21
C SER A 482 26.04 11.54 46.68
N ALA A 483 25.17 10.72 47.28
CA ALA A 483 23.75 10.69 46.96
C ALA A 483 23.06 12.04 47.21
N ALA A 484 23.43 12.74 48.29
CA ALA A 484 22.94 14.10 48.57
C ALA A 484 23.34 15.12 47.49
N ARG A 485 24.56 15.01 46.96
CA ARG A 485 25.03 15.85 45.86
C ARG A 485 24.30 15.54 44.56
N LEU A 486 24.04 14.27 44.25
CA LEU A 486 23.26 13.86 43.07
C LEU A 486 21.81 14.36 43.13
N LEU A 487 21.25 14.44 44.34
CA LEU A 487 19.89 14.94 44.59
C LEU A 487 19.84 16.44 44.85
N GLU A 488 20.96 17.15 44.76
CA GLU A 488 21.09 18.59 45.01
C GLU A 488 20.54 19.06 46.38
N VAL A 489 20.66 18.21 47.40
CA VAL A 489 20.23 18.49 48.77
C VAL A 489 21.40 18.46 49.75
N ASP A 490 21.29 19.24 50.83
CA ASP A 490 22.28 19.17 51.91
C ASP A 490 22.31 17.76 52.54
N PRO A 491 23.50 17.17 52.80
CA PRO A 491 23.63 15.83 53.38
C PRO A 491 22.89 15.66 54.72
N SER A 492 22.83 16.71 55.54
CA SER A 492 22.12 16.68 56.82
C SER A 492 20.61 16.63 56.64
N ASN A 493 20.10 17.28 55.59
CA ASN A 493 18.68 17.27 55.24
C ASN A 493 18.27 15.94 54.60
N LEU A 494 19.12 15.34 53.76
CA LEU A 494 18.89 14.02 53.20
C LEU A 494 18.79 12.96 54.30
N HIS A 495 19.65 13.01 55.32
CA HIS A 495 19.58 12.09 56.46
C HIS A 495 18.30 12.24 57.29
N LYS A 496 17.84 13.46 57.54
CA LYS A 496 16.57 13.71 58.24
C LYS A 496 15.37 13.22 57.43
N LEU A 497 15.41 13.45 56.11
CA LEU A 497 14.37 13.00 55.18
C LEU A 497 14.31 11.47 55.11
N ALA A 498 15.46 10.79 55.03
CA ALA A 498 15.54 9.34 55.01
C ALA A 498 15.00 8.69 56.30
N ARG A 499 15.29 9.27 57.49
CA ARG A 499 14.70 8.80 58.76
C ARG A 499 13.19 9.00 58.80
N ARG A 500 12.69 10.15 58.35
CA ARG A 500 11.25 10.43 58.28
C ARG A 500 10.51 9.43 57.38
N LEU A 501 11.16 9.03 56.29
CA LEU A 501 10.63 8.11 55.29
C LEU A 501 10.89 6.62 55.61
N GLY A 502 11.53 6.30 56.74
CA GLY A 502 11.79 4.92 57.19
C GLY A 502 12.90 4.19 56.42
N LEU A 503 13.77 4.90 55.70
CA LEU A 503 14.88 4.32 54.93
C LEU A 503 16.18 4.15 55.73
N LYS A 504 16.22 4.64 56.99
CA LYS A 504 17.42 4.61 57.84
C LYS A 504 17.09 4.62 59.32
#